data_AF-A0A1T4T1A7-F1
#
_entry.id   AF-A0A1T4T1A7-F1
#
_cell.length_a   1.000
_cell.length_b   1.000
_cell.length_c   1.000
_cell.angle_alpha   90.00
_cell.angle_beta   90.00
_cell.angle_gamma   90.00
#
_symmetry.space_group_name_H-M   'P 1'
#
loop_
_entity.id
_entity.type
_entity.pdbx_description
1 polymer ?
#
loop_
_entity_poly.entity_id
_entity_poly.type
_entity_poly.pdbx_seq_one_letter_code
_entity_poly.pdbx_strand_id
1 'polypeptide(L)' 'MRHYIVLAAILLTATACGDTWGQRAVTGGAIGAGSGAVIGGVSGLGVLPGALIGGAVGAGAGAATTPRRYY' A
#
# COMPACT_ATOMS: atom_id res chain seq x y z
N MET A 1 -9.40 -22.18 10.28
CA MET A 1 -10.00 -21.79 8.98
C MET A 1 -9.82 -20.31 8.64
N ARG A 2 -10.04 -19.37 9.57
CA ARG A 2 -9.88 -17.91 9.32
C ARG A 2 -8.47 -17.48 8.85
N HIS A 3 -7.42 -18.14 9.33
CA HIS A 3 -6.02 -17.85 8.95
C HIS A 3 -5.71 -18.17 7.49
N TYR A 4 -6.31 -19.23 6.93
CA TYR A 4 -6.10 -19.61 5.53
C TYR A 4 -6.71 -18.59 4.56
N ILE A 5 -7.82 -17.95 4.95
CA ILE A 5 -8.46 -16.91 4.15
C ILE A 5 -7.59 -15.65 4.10
N VAL A 6 -7.00 -15.25 5.24
CA VAL A 6 -6.08 -14.10 5.29
C VAL A 6 -4.81 -14.37 4.48
N LEU A 7 -4.24 -15.57 4.60
CA LEU A 7 -3.07 -15.98 3.81
C LEU A 7 -3.37 -16.02 2.31
N ALA A 8 -4.52 -16.56 1.90
CA ALA A 8 -4.95 -16.58 0.51
C ALA A 8 -5.13 -15.15 -0.03
N ALA A 9 -5.78 -14.26 0.73
CA ALA A 9 -5.95 -12.86 0.34
C ALA A 9 -4.60 -12.14 0.17
N ILE A 10 -3.66 -12.34 1.10
CA ILE A 10 -2.30 -11.78 1.01
C ILE A 10 -1.59 -12.29 -0.24
N LEU A 11 -1.64 -13.59 -0.51
CA LEU A 11 -1.02 -14.21 -1.68
C LEU A 11 -1.61 -13.68 -2.99
N LEU A 12 -2.95 -13.54 -3.08
CA LEU A 12 -3.60 -12.94 -4.25
C LEU A 12 -3.24 -11.47 -4.46
N THR A 13 -3.10 -10.68 -3.38
CA THR A 13 -2.66 -9.28 -3.49
C THR A 13 -1.17 -9.16 -3.81
N ALA A 14 -0.36 -10.11 -3.37
CA ALA A 14 1.07 -10.16 -3.67
C ALA A 14 1.33 -10.49 -5.14
N THR A 15 0.53 -11.39 -5.75
CA THR A 15 0.62 -11.67 -7.19
C THR A 15 0.00 -10.56 -8.05
N ALA A 16 -0.96 -9.80 -7.51
CA ALA A 16 -1.55 -8.63 -8.16
C ALA A 16 -0.71 -7.34 -8.02
N CYS A 17 0.32 -7.33 -7.17
CA CYS A 17 1.30 -6.25 -7.06
C CYS A 17 2.24 -6.29 -8.28
N GLY A 18 1.69 -5.98 -9.46
CA GLY A 18 2.42 -6.21 -10.70
C GLY A 18 3.57 -5.23 -10.91
N ASP A 19 4.37 -5.54 -11.92
CA ASP A 19 5.65 -4.89 -12.19
C ASP A 19 5.53 -3.49 -12.79
N THR A 20 4.32 -3.00 -13.03
CA THR A 20 4.08 -1.71 -13.65
C THR A 20 4.01 -0.58 -12.63
N TRP A 21 4.41 0.61 -13.07
CA TRP A 21 4.46 1.83 -12.24
C TRP A 21 3.12 2.12 -11.56
N GLY A 22 2.01 2.01 -12.31
CA GLY A 22 0.67 2.27 -11.78
C GLY A 22 0.24 1.26 -10.73
N GLN A 23 0.53 -0.04 -10.92
CA GLN A 23 0.14 -1.05 -9.95
C GLN A 23 0.92 -0.91 -8.64
N ARG A 24 2.24 -0.66 -8.70
CA ARG A 24 3.05 -0.40 -7.50
C ARG A 24 2.65 0.89 -6.77
N ALA A 25 2.29 1.93 -7.51
CA ALA A 25 1.79 3.16 -6.91
C ALA A 25 0.43 2.96 -6.21
N VAL A 26 -0.50 2.22 -6.82
CA VAL A 26 -1.82 1.97 -6.23
C VAL A 26 -1.71 1.04 -5.01
N THR A 27 -0.92 -0.03 -5.09
CA THR A 27 -0.74 -0.95 -3.95
C THR A 27 0.02 -0.30 -2.81
N GLY A 28 1.11 0.41 -3.12
CA GLY A 28 1.86 1.19 -2.14
C GLY A 28 0.99 2.25 -1.47
N GLY A 29 0.14 2.93 -2.23
CA GLY A 29 -0.81 3.92 -1.72
C GLY A 29 -1.89 3.31 -0.85
N ALA A 30 -2.44 2.15 -1.21
CA ALA A 30 -3.44 1.47 -0.40
C ALA A 30 -2.87 0.99 0.95
N ILE A 31 -1.67 0.40 0.92
CA ILE A 31 -0.98 -0.08 2.15
C ILE A 31 -0.58 1.11 3.01
N GLY A 32 0.00 2.14 2.41
CA GLY A 32 0.38 3.37 3.08
C GLY A 32 -0.82 4.08 3.71
N ALA A 33 -1.97 4.11 3.02
CA ALA A 33 -3.19 4.70 3.57
C ALA A 33 -3.74 3.88 4.74
N GLY A 34 -3.75 2.55 4.65
CA GLY A 34 -4.21 1.68 5.73
C GLY A 34 -3.34 1.80 6.98
N SER A 35 -2.02 1.74 6.82
CA SER A 35 -1.06 1.89 7.92
C SER A 35 -1.05 3.32 8.48
N GLY A 36 -1.08 4.33 7.61
CA GLY A 36 -1.17 5.73 7.98
C GLY A 36 -2.46 6.07 8.72
N ALA A 37 -3.59 5.46 8.36
CA ALA A 37 -4.87 5.58 9.05
C ALA A 37 -4.79 5.09 10.51
N VAL A 38 -4.16 3.92 10.71
CA VAL A 38 -3.95 3.35 12.05
C VAL A 38 -3.04 4.25 12.87
N ILE A 39 -1.90 4.66 12.32
CA ILE A 39 -0.92 5.52 12.99
C ILE A 39 -1.54 6.90 13.31
N GLY A 40 -2.18 7.54 12.34
CA GLY A 40 -2.86 8.82 12.53
C GLY A 40 -4.01 8.75 13.55
N GLY A 41 -4.71 7.61 13.61
CA GLY A 41 -5.72 7.34 14.61
C GLY A 41 -5.17 7.23 16.03
N VAL A 42 -4.03 6.55 16.23
CA VAL A 42 -3.41 6.41 17.57
C VAL A 42 -2.61 7.63 18.00
N SER A 43 -2.04 8.39 17.05
CA SER A 43 -1.24 9.59 17.34
C SER A 43 -2.08 10.85 17.57
N GLY A 44 -3.41 10.78 17.48
CA GLY A 44 -4.31 11.92 17.69
C GLY A 44 -4.36 12.94 16.55
N LEU A 45 -3.57 12.75 15.48
CA LEU A 45 -3.59 13.55 14.25
C LEU A 45 -4.88 13.32 13.45
N GLY A 46 -5.52 12.17 13.62
CA GLY A 46 -6.75 11.77 12.94
C GLY A 46 -6.51 10.71 11.87
N VAL A 47 -7.50 9.82 11.72
CA VAL A 47 -7.46 8.69 10.77
C VAL A 47 -7.36 9.19 9.32
N LEU A 48 -8.11 10.25 8.97
CA LEU A 48 -8.13 10.83 7.63
C LEU A 48 -6.78 11.41 7.19
N PRO A 49 -6.15 12.34 7.96
CA PRO A 49 -4.86 12.89 7.57
C PRO A 49 -3.75 11.84 7.61
N GLY A 50 -3.78 10.91 8.55
CA GLY A 50 -2.85 9.77 8.57
C GLY A 50 -2.97 8.91 7.31
N ALA A 51 -4.20 8.60 6.88
CA ALA A 51 -4.46 7.85 5.65
C ALA A 51 -4.01 8.59 4.39
N LEU A 52 -4.25 9.91 4.32
CA LEU A 52 -3.84 10.74 3.20
C LEU A 52 -2.32 10.81 3.07
N ILE A 53 -1.62 11.08 4.17
CA ILE A 53 -0.15 11.16 4.19
C ILE A 53 0.46 9.80 3.87
N GLY A 54 0.01 8.75 4.56
CA GLY A 54 0.50 7.41 4.34
C GLY A 54 0.22 6.93 2.92
N GLY A 55 -0.95 7.23 2.37
CA GLY A 55 -1.30 6.87 1.00
C GLY A 55 -0.49 7.62 -0.06
N ALA A 56 -0.26 8.91 0.13
CA ALA A 56 0.58 9.70 -0.77
C ALA A 56 2.04 9.22 -0.75
N VAL A 57 2.60 8.99 0.43
CA VAL A 57 3.98 8.49 0.59
C VAL A 57 4.11 7.07 0.04
N GLY A 58 3.16 6.19 0.36
CA GLY A 58 3.15 4.81 -0.12
C GLY A 58 3.02 4.72 -1.65
N ALA A 59 2.17 5.57 -2.25
CA ALA A 59 2.03 5.62 -3.70
C ALA A 59 3.28 6.16 -4.38
N GLY A 60 3.85 7.25 -3.84
CA GLY A 60 5.11 7.81 -4.34
C GLY A 60 6.28 6.84 -4.23
N ALA A 61 6.39 6.11 -3.12
CA ALA A 61 7.44 5.11 -2.92
C ALA A 61 7.28 3.92 -3.88
N GLY A 62 6.05 3.42 -4.08
CA GLY A 62 5.77 2.36 -5.03
C GLY A 62 6.07 2.76 -6.47
N ALA A 63 5.70 3.99 -6.85
CA ALA A 63 6.07 4.61 -8.12
C ALA A 63 7.59 4.73 -8.30
N ALA A 64 8.30 5.24 -7.28
CA ALA A 64 9.74 5.50 -7.35
C ALA A 64 10.59 4.22 -7.39
N THR A 65 10.14 3.15 -6.74
CA THR A 65 10.84 1.85 -6.68
C THR A 65 10.47 0.92 -7.84
N THR A 66 9.65 1.37 -8.78
CA THR A 66 9.33 0.57 -9.97
C THR A 66 10.59 0.43 -10.85
N PRO A 67 11.07 -0.81 -11.10
CA PRO A 67 12.24 -1.02 -11.93
C PRO A 67 11.97 -0.56 -13.36
N ARG A 68 12.82 0.33 -13.88
CA ARG A 68 12.79 0.73 -15.29
C ARG A 68 13.34 -0.42 -16.12
N ARG A 69 12.47 -1.19 -16.78
CA ARG A 69 12.90 -2.11 -17.84
C ARG A 69 13.39 -1.26 -19.02
N TYR A 70 14.70 -1.18 -19.15
CA TYR A 70 15.35 -0.73 -20.38
C TYR A 70 15.27 -1.92 -21.36
N TYR A 71 14.51 -1.76 -22.44
CA TYR A 71 14.48 -2.72 -23.55
C TYR A 71 15.52 -2.29 -24.58
#